data_AF-A0A6V8DQR1-F1
#
_entry.id   AF-A0A6V8DQR1-F1
#
_cell.length_a   1.000
_cell.length_b   1.000
_cell.length_c   1.000
_cell.angle_alpha   90.00
_cell.angle_beta   90.00
_cell.angle_gamma   90.00
#
_symmetry.space_group_name_H-M   'P 1'
#
loop_
_entity.id
_entity.type
_entity.pdbx_description
1 polymer ?
#
loop_
_entity_poly.entity_id
_entity_poly.type
_entity_poly.pdbx_seq_one_letter_code
_entity_poly.pdbx_strand_id
1 'polypeptide(L)'
;MFVLSTVPEAYLAVAVMALVGIGFPVLSFVGSGFLRPRKTGNDPNKLSSWLLPGYESDQSLYVRRESTYECGADPVGDAHINFHFQYYWYAIIFLVFDIAFMFLAFGGILVIQEEAVSIYSSLGTLTVFIFLMGAGVWHVFRKRGRIYI
;
A
#
# COMPACT_ATOMS: atom_id res chain seq x y z
N MET A 1 -38.48 11.53 -12.81
CA MET A 1 -37.75 10.76 -13.85
C MET A 1 -36.47 10.24 -13.22
N PHE A 2 -36.48 9.00 -12.72
CA PHE A 2 -35.25 8.34 -12.26
C PHE A 2 -34.45 7.97 -13.50
N VAL A 3 -33.29 8.59 -13.70
CA VAL A 3 -32.33 8.12 -14.71
C VAL A 3 -31.82 6.77 -14.19
N LEU A 4 -32.14 5.69 -14.90
CA LEU A 4 -31.46 4.41 -14.70
C LEU A 4 -30.01 4.61 -15.15
N SER A 5 -29.12 4.96 -14.22
CA SER A 5 -27.69 4.88 -14.48
C SER A 5 -27.37 3.42 -14.76
N THR A 6 -26.89 3.15 -15.97
CA THR A 6 -26.47 1.79 -16.30
C THR A 6 -25.23 1.49 -15.45
N VAL A 7 -25.10 0.25 -14.96
CA VAL A 7 -23.95 -0.22 -14.17
C VAL A 7 -22.58 0.26 -14.74
N PRO A 8 -22.37 0.30 -16.08
CA PRO A 8 -21.16 0.88 -16.68
C PRO A 8 -20.86 2.34 -16.34
N GLU A 9 -21.86 3.20 -16.13
CA GLU A 9 -21.69 4.63 -15.85
C GLU A 9 -21.09 4.88 -14.46
N ALA A 10 -21.50 4.09 -13.46
CA ALA A 10 -20.94 4.18 -12.11
C ALA A 10 -19.47 3.74 -12.07
N TYR A 11 -19.10 2.71 -12.84
CA TYR A 11 -17.72 2.27 -12.98
C TYR A 11 -16.88 3.23 -13.81
N LEU A 12 -17.47 3.97 -14.75
CA LEU A 12 -16.76 5.00 -15.51
C LEU A 12 -16.20 6.09 -14.59
N ALA A 13 -16.98 6.56 -13.61
CA ALA A 13 -16.51 7.55 -12.65
C ALA A 13 -15.34 7.01 -11.80
N VAL A 14 -15.42 5.76 -11.34
CA VAL A 14 -14.34 5.10 -10.59
C VAL A 14 -13.09 4.92 -11.45
N ALA A 15 -13.25 4.50 -12.71
CA ALA A 15 -12.14 4.34 -13.65
C ALA A 15 -11.45 5.68 -13.95
N VAL A 16 -12.22 6.74 -14.19
CA VAL A 16 -11.68 8.09 -14.40
C VAL A 16 -10.94 8.56 -13.15
N MET A 17 -11.50 8.38 -11.96
CA MET A 17 -10.84 8.72 -10.70
C MET A 17 -9.53 7.94 -10.50
N ALA A 18 -9.51 6.64 -10.81
CA ALA A 18 -8.30 5.82 -10.73
C ALA A 18 -7.24 6.28 -11.74
N LEU A 19 -7.63 6.57 -12.98
CA LEU A 19 -6.73 7.08 -14.02
C LEU A 19 -6.15 8.43 -13.64
N VAL A 20 -6.96 9.33 -13.09
CA VAL A 20 -6.50 10.63 -12.59
C VAL A 20 -5.55 10.44 -11.40
N GLY A 21 -5.93 9.58 -10.44
CA GLY A 21 -5.15 9.29 -9.23
C GLY A 21 -3.79 8.67 -9.52
N ILE A 22 -3.68 7.80 -10.52
CA ILE A 22 -2.39 7.24 -11.00
C ILE A 22 -1.67 8.24 -11.90
N GLY A 23 -2.42 8.96 -12.75
CA GLY A 23 -1.90 9.91 -13.71
C GLY A 23 -1.13 11.05 -13.06
N PHE A 24 -1.62 11.60 -11.94
CA PHE A 24 -0.94 12.69 -11.24
C PHE A 24 0.49 12.34 -10.77
N PRO A 25 0.72 11.26 -10.00
CA PRO A 25 2.07 10.82 -9.64
C PRO A 25 2.94 10.51 -10.86
N VAL A 26 2.40 9.85 -11.89
CA VAL A 26 3.16 9.49 -13.09
C VAL A 26 3.58 10.73 -13.87
N LEU A 27 2.67 11.67 -14.10
CA LEU A 27 2.96 12.94 -14.78
C LEU A 27 3.95 13.78 -13.97
N SER A 28 3.82 13.80 -12.63
CA SER A 28 4.78 14.46 -11.75
C SER A 28 6.16 13.84 -11.86
N PHE A 29 6.26 12.50 -11.86
CA PHE A 29 7.52 11.80 -12.02
C PHE A 29 8.17 12.07 -13.38
N VAL A 30 7.41 11.99 -14.47
CA VAL A 30 7.89 12.30 -15.83
C VAL A 30 8.32 13.76 -15.96
N GLY A 31 7.51 14.68 -15.43
CA GLY A 31 7.82 16.11 -15.41
C GLY A 31 9.07 16.42 -14.59
N SER A 32 9.25 15.78 -13.44
CA SER A 32 10.48 15.88 -12.65
C SER A 32 11.69 15.39 -13.45
N GLY A 33 11.51 14.33 -14.23
CA GLY A 33 12.54 13.79 -15.11
C GLY A 33 12.99 14.78 -16.18
N PHE A 34 12.09 15.64 -16.66
CA PHE A 34 12.38 16.66 -17.68
C PHE A 34 13.08 17.89 -17.08
N LEU A 35 12.66 18.34 -15.90
CA LEU A 35 13.23 19.53 -15.25
C LEU A 35 14.55 19.25 -14.53
N ARG A 36 14.75 18.02 -14.04
CA ARG A 36 15.92 17.63 -13.25
C ARG A 36 17.20 17.57 -14.10
N PRO A 37 18.33 18.13 -13.62
CA PRO A 37 19.64 17.91 -14.22
C PRO A 37 20.03 16.42 -14.24
N ARG A 38 20.50 15.93 -15.40
CA ARG A 38 20.93 14.53 -15.61
C ARG A 38 22.42 14.49 -15.92
N LYS A 39 23.04 13.33 -15.71
CA LYS A 39 24.46 13.10 -16.04
C LYS A 39 24.65 13.25 -17.55
N THR A 40 25.70 13.95 -17.97
CA THR A 40 26.05 14.03 -19.39
C THR A 40 26.78 12.76 -19.83
N GLY A 41 26.70 12.42 -21.11
CA GLY A 41 27.31 11.20 -21.65
C GLY A 41 28.84 11.23 -21.69
N ASN A 42 29.44 12.41 -21.86
CA ASN A 42 30.89 12.58 -21.97
C ASN A 42 31.61 12.65 -20.61
N ASP A 43 30.90 13.05 -19.55
CA ASP A 43 31.45 13.21 -18.21
C ASP A 43 30.40 12.79 -17.14
N PRO A 44 30.61 11.66 -16.45
CA PRO A 44 29.66 11.17 -15.45
C PRO A 44 29.53 12.08 -14.22
N ASN A 45 30.51 12.95 -13.97
CA ASN A 45 30.52 13.86 -12.82
C ASN A 45 29.81 15.18 -13.10
N LYS A 46 29.43 15.46 -14.36
CA LYS A 46 28.80 16.73 -14.73
C LYS A 46 27.30 16.56 -14.92
N LEU A 47 26.52 17.42 -14.28
CA LEU A 47 25.07 17.48 -14.43
C LEU A 47 24.68 18.63 -15.36
N SER A 48 23.88 18.32 -16.38
CA SER A 48 23.30 19.30 -17.29
C SER A 48 21.77 19.16 -17.31
N SER A 49 21.08 20.29 -17.48
CA SER A 49 19.63 20.33 -17.66
C SER A 49 19.31 20.89 -19.04
N TRP A 50 18.23 20.40 -19.63
CA TRP A 50 17.71 20.93 -20.88
C TRP A 50 17.15 22.35 -20.71
N LEU A 51 16.60 22.68 -19.53
CA LEU A 51 15.93 23.96 -19.28
C LEU A 51 16.91 25.13 -19.10
N LEU A 52 18.10 24.86 -18.57
CA LEU A 52 19.13 25.86 -18.27
C LEU A 52 20.44 25.53 -19.00
N PRO A 53 20.51 25.70 -20.33
CA PRO A 53 21.74 25.46 -21.08
C PRO A 53 22.88 26.35 -20.57
N GLY A 54 24.06 25.77 -20.37
CA GLY A 54 25.25 26.48 -19.87
C GLY A 54 25.36 26.55 -18.34
N TYR A 55 24.32 26.21 -17.58
CA TYR A 55 24.41 26.03 -16.13
C TYR A 55 24.70 24.56 -15.82
N GLU A 56 25.98 24.19 -15.90
CA GLU A 56 26.42 22.84 -15.58
C GLU A 56 26.98 22.79 -14.16
N SER A 57 26.56 21.77 -13.41
CA SER A 57 27.03 21.56 -12.05
C SER A 57 28.02 20.40 -12.02
N ASP A 58 29.26 20.70 -11.66
CA ASP A 58 30.27 19.69 -11.40
C ASP A 58 30.00 19.00 -10.05
N GLN A 59 30.00 17.67 -10.07
CA GLN A 59 29.75 16.80 -8.93
C GLN A 59 30.99 15.99 -8.54
N SER A 60 32.16 16.31 -9.09
CA SER A 60 33.44 15.65 -8.76
C SER A 60 33.75 15.65 -7.25
N LEU A 61 33.31 16.69 -6.52
CA LEU A 61 33.46 16.80 -5.07
C LEU A 61 32.50 15.91 -4.26
N TYR A 62 31.47 15.35 -4.88
CA TYR A 62 30.44 14.52 -4.25
C TYR A 62 30.62 13.03 -4.58
N VAL A 63 31.80 12.50 -4.25
CA VAL A 63 32.20 11.10 -4.54
C VAL A 63 31.19 10.06 -4.02
N ARG A 64 30.49 10.37 -2.94
CA ARG A 64 29.51 9.49 -2.26
C ARG A 64 28.04 9.76 -2.62
N ARG A 65 27.77 10.48 -3.71
CA ARG A 65 26.39 10.78 -4.13
C ARG A 65 25.54 9.53 -4.39
N GLU A 66 26.15 8.49 -4.94
CA GLU A 66 25.48 7.25 -5.33
C GLU A 66 25.73 6.11 -4.33
N SER A 67 26.33 6.40 -3.16
CA SER A 67 26.54 5.42 -2.10
C SER A 67 25.40 5.46 -1.08
N THR A 68 25.17 4.34 -0.40
CA THR A 68 24.24 4.25 0.73
C THR A 68 24.61 5.26 1.82
N TYR A 69 23.61 5.87 2.43
CA TYR A 69 23.80 6.81 3.53
C TYR A 69 24.17 6.06 4.82
N GLU A 70 25.36 6.33 5.36
CA GLU A 70 25.91 5.70 6.58
C GLU A 70 26.51 6.75 7.53
N CYS A 71 25.82 7.89 7.70
CA CYS A 71 26.26 9.00 8.58
C CYS A 71 27.71 9.48 8.36
N GLY A 72 28.26 9.27 7.15
CA GLY A 72 29.62 9.64 6.80
C GLY A 72 30.67 8.53 6.94
N ALA A 73 30.31 7.34 7.45
CA ALA A 73 31.14 6.13 7.40
C ALA A 73 30.92 5.36 6.08
N ASP A 74 31.82 4.40 5.80
CA ASP A 74 31.62 3.43 4.74
C ASP A 74 30.81 2.25 5.28
N PRO A 75 29.86 1.68 4.52
CA PRO A 75 29.11 0.51 4.95
C PRO A 75 30.07 -0.67 5.15
N VAL A 76 30.01 -1.29 6.32
CA VAL A 76 30.86 -2.44 6.67
C VAL A 76 29.99 -3.68 6.84
N GLY A 77 30.39 -4.75 6.16
CA GLY A 77 29.71 -6.04 6.22
C GLY A 77 28.50 -6.14 5.29
N ASP A 78 27.87 -7.30 5.31
CA ASP A 78 26.65 -7.55 4.55
C ASP A 78 25.42 -7.06 5.32
N ALA A 79 24.44 -6.53 4.58
CA ALA A 79 23.16 -6.10 5.14
C ALA A 79 22.29 -7.32 5.54
N HIS A 80 22.67 -8.01 6.61
CA HIS A 80 21.90 -9.10 7.18
C HIS A 80 20.84 -8.57 8.15
N ILE A 81 19.59 -8.54 7.69
CA ILE A 81 18.44 -8.25 8.55
C ILE A 81 17.87 -9.57 9.05
N ASN A 82 17.93 -9.79 10.36
CA ASN A 82 17.18 -10.86 11.01
C ASN A 82 15.70 -10.48 11.04
N PHE A 83 14.96 -10.86 9.99
CA PHE A 83 13.51 -10.68 9.97
C PHE A 83 12.89 -11.46 11.11
N HIS A 84 12.32 -10.73 12.06
CA HIS A 84 11.63 -11.34 13.16
C HIS A 84 10.37 -12.02 12.64
N PHE A 85 10.14 -13.26 13.05
CA PHE A 85 8.96 -14.05 12.66
C PHE A 85 7.63 -13.37 13.04
N GLN A 86 7.67 -12.33 13.88
CA GLN A 86 6.52 -11.52 14.25
C GLN A 86 5.83 -10.87 13.05
N TYR A 87 6.57 -10.38 12.04
CA TYR A 87 5.98 -9.76 10.84
C TYR A 87 5.07 -10.74 10.08
N TYR A 88 5.48 -12.02 10.02
CA TYR A 88 4.70 -13.08 9.39
C TYR A 88 3.40 -13.36 10.15
N TRP A 89 3.45 -13.40 11.50
CA TRP A 89 2.25 -13.60 12.31
C TRP A 89 1.23 -12.47 12.12
N TYR A 90 1.69 -11.21 12.09
CA TYR A 90 0.80 -10.08 11.82
C TYR A 90 0.14 -10.20 10.46
N ALA A 91 0.89 -10.58 9.41
CA ALA A 91 0.34 -10.76 8.07
C ALA A 91 -0.74 -11.85 8.01
N ILE A 92 -0.52 -13.01 8.67
CA ILE A 92 -1.53 -14.08 8.68
C ILE A 92 -2.78 -13.68 9.46
N ILE A 93 -2.61 -13.09 10.65
CA ILE A 93 -3.75 -12.66 11.47
C ILE A 93 -4.57 -11.63 10.68
N PHE A 94 -3.90 -10.67 10.04
CA PHE A 94 -4.55 -9.69 9.19
C PHE A 94 -5.31 -10.35 8.02
N LEU A 95 -4.69 -11.26 7.29
CA LEU A 95 -5.32 -11.97 6.16
C LEU A 95 -6.58 -12.75 6.60
N VAL A 96 -6.50 -13.47 7.72
CA VAL A 96 -7.65 -14.24 8.25
C VAL A 96 -8.79 -13.30 8.65
N PHE A 97 -8.48 -12.16 9.26
CA PHE A 97 -9.47 -11.16 9.60
C PHE A 97 -10.06 -10.45 8.39
N ASP A 98 -9.27 -10.19 7.35
CA ASP A 98 -9.73 -9.58 6.10
C ASP A 98 -10.78 -10.48 5.41
N ILE A 99 -10.49 -11.79 5.34
CA ILE A 99 -11.46 -12.78 4.85
C ILE A 99 -12.71 -12.82 5.72
N ALA A 100 -12.56 -12.76 7.05
CA ALA A 100 -13.71 -12.74 7.95
C ALA A 100 -14.57 -11.49 7.78
N PHE A 101 -13.95 -10.32 7.58
CA PHE A 101 -14.65 -9.08 7.27
C PHE A 101 -15.40 -9.19 5.94
N MET A 102 -14.80 -9.79 4.90
CA MET A 102 -15.48 -10.04 3.63
C MET A 102 -16.77 -10.87 3.83
N PHE A 103 -16.71 -11.95 4.63
CA PHE A 103 -17.91 -12.73 4.96
C PHE A 103 -18.95 -11.93 5.75
N LEU A 104 -18.52 -11.11 6.70
CA LEU A 104 -19.41 -10.27 7.49
C LEU A 104 -20.12 -9.21 6.62
N ALA A 105 -19.37 -8.54 5.74
CA ALA A 105 -19.90 -7.52 4.84
C ALA A 105 -20.89 -8.12 3.82
N PHE A 106 -20.50 -9.22 3.16
CA PHE A 106 -21.35 -9.89 2.19
C PHE A 106 -22.59 -10.49 2.86
N GLY A 107 -22.42 -11.17 3.99
CA GLY A 107 -23.52 -11.71 4.79
C GLY A 107 -24.49 -10.60 5.24
N GLY A 108 -23.98 -9.46 5.71
CA GLY A 108 -24.81 -8.32 6.10
C GLY A 108 -25.64 -7.76 4.94
N ILE A 109 -25.05 -7.63 3.75
CA ILE A 109 -25.76 -7.15 2.55
C ILE A 109 -26.89 -8.12 2.17
N LEU A 110 -26.63 -9.43 2.15
CA LEU A 110 -27.64 -10.43 1.82
C LEU A 110 -28.84 -10.39 2.78
N VAL A 111 -28.59 -10.24 4.08
CA VAL A 111 -29.65 -10.17 5.09
C VAL A 111 -30.55 -8.96 4.91
N ILE A 112 -30.01 -7.85 4.43
CA ILE A 112 -30.79 -6.63 4.16
C ILE A 112 -31.61 -6.78 2.87
N GLN A 113 -31.09 -7.51 1.87
CA GLN A 113 -31.73 -7.64 0.56
C GLN A 113 -32.80 -8.75 0.51
N GLU A 114 -32.63 -9.81 1.30
CA GLU A 114 -33.52 -10.97 1.33
C GLU A 114 -34.61 -10.82 2.41
N GLU A 115 -35.86 -10.56 1.99
CA GLU A 115 -37.01 -10.51 2.92
C GLU A 115 -37.40 -11.89 3.47
N ALA A 116 -36.91 -12.98 2.85
CA ALA A 116 -37.30 -14.35 3.17
C ALA A 116 -36.71 -14.88 4.48
N VAL A 117 -35.64 -14.27 5.00
CA VAL A 117 -34.94 -14.73 6.21
C VAL A 117 -35.24 -13.81 7.38
N SER A 118 -35.62 -14.38 8.52
CA SER A 118 -35.85 -13.61 9.74
C SER A 118 -34.57 -12.87 10.16
N ILE A 119 -34.63 -11.54 10.22
CA ILE A 119 -33.53 -10.66 10.62
C ILE A 119 -32.91 -11.13 11.94
N TYR A 120 -33.72 -11.58 12.90
CA TYR A 120 -33.24 -12.08 14.18
C TYR A 120 -32.36 -13.33 14.07
N SER A 121 -32.72 -14.26 13.16
CA SER A 121 -31.93 -15.47 12.93
C SER A 121 -30.59 -15.14 12.29
N SER A 122 -30.60 -14.25 11.30
CA SER A 122 -29.39 -13.77 10.63
C SER A 122 -28.46 -13.01 11.56
N LEU A 123 -28.99 -12.09 12.38
CA LEU A 123 -28.21 -11.40 13.42
C LEU A 123 -27.58 -12.39 14.41
N GLY A 124 -28.30 -13.46 14.77
CA GLY A 124 -27.75 -14.54 15.60
C GLY A 124 -26.54 -15.20 14.94
N THR A 125 -26.65 -15.58 13.67
CA THR A 125 -25.54 -16.22 12.94
C THR A 125 -24.32 -15.31 12.77
N LEU A 126 -24.52 -14.03 12.42
CA LEU A 126 -23.42 -13.06 12.31
C LEU A 126 -22.75 -12.79 13.66
N THR A 127 -23.55 -12.76 14.73
CA THR A 127 -23.04 -12.63 16.09
C THR A 127 -22.16 -13.83 16.47
N VAL A 128 -22.65 -15.05 16.26
CA VAL A 128 -21.87 -16.28 16.50
C VAL A 128 -20.58 -16.29 15.68
N PHE A 129 -20.64 -15.87 14.42
CA PHE A 129 -19.46 -15.76 13.56
C PHE A 129 -18.41 -14.78 14.12
N ILE A 130 -18.81 -13.56 14.51
CA ILE A 130 -17.91 -12.59 15.14
C ILE A 130 -17.30 -13.17 16.43
N PHE A 131 -18.10 -13.84 17.26
CA PHE A 131 -17.61 -14.48 18.48
C PHE A 131 -16.58 -15.58 18.19
N LEU A 132 -16.82 -16.43 17.18
CA LEU A 132 -15.86 -17.49 16.79
C LEU A 132 -14.55 -16.91 16.29
N MET A 133 -14.61 -15.89 15.43
CA MET A 133 -13.41 -15.20 14.93
C MET A 133 -12.65 -14.50 16.07
N GLY A 134 -13.36 -13.80 16.94
CA GLY A 134 -12.79 -13.14 18.13
C GLY A 134 -12.16 -14.14 19.10
N ALA A 135 -12.78 -15.30 19.32
CA ALA A 135 -12.25 -16.36 20.17
C ALA A 135 -10.96 -16.97 19.58
N GLY A 136 -10.90 -17.17 18.26
CA GLY A 136 -9.70 -17.64 17.57
C GLY A 136 -8.52 -16.69 17.79
N VAL A 137 -8.78 -15.39 17.75
CA VAL A 137 -7.73 -14.38 17.94
C VAL A 137 -7.34 -14.28 19.39
N TRP A 138 -8.29 -14.21 20.30
CA TRP A 138 -8.02 -14.31 21.73
C TRP A 138 -7.16 -15.52 22.08
N HIS A 139 -7.41 -16.68 21.47
CA HIS A 139 -6.61 -17.89 21.65
C HIS A 139 -5.16 -17.73 21.19
N VAL A 140 -4.94 -17.16 20.00
CA VAL A 140 -3.61 -16.91 19.44
C VAL A 140 -2.81 -15.97 20.35
N PHE A 141 -3.42 -14.87 20.79
CA PHE A 141 -2.77 -13.88 21.66
C PHE A 141 -2.52 -14.43 23.07
N ARG A 142 -3.42 -15.25 23.64
CA ARG A 142 -3.22 -15.88 24.96
C ARG A 142 -2.05 -16.86 24.97
N LYS A 143 -1.86 -17.64 23.90
CA LYS A 143 -0.78 -18.64 23.83
C LYS A 143 0.60 -18.03 23.52
N ARG A 144 0.66 -16.85 22.89
CA ARG A 144 1.90 -16.20 22.48
C ARG A 144 2.15 -14.96 23.35
N GLY A 145 2.41 -15.21 24.64
CA GLY A 145 2.41 -14.19 25.70
C GLY A 145 3.53 -13.13 25.71
N ARG A 146 4.32 -12.93 24.65
CA ARG A 146 5.29 -11.81 24.58
C ARG A 146 5.44 -11.34 23.14
N ILE A 147 4.68 -10.31 22.79
CA ILE A 147 4.96 -9.45 21.65
C ILE A 147 6.07 -8.52 22.12
N TYR A 148 7.29 -8.76 21.64
CA TYR A 148 8.38 -7.81 21.86
C TYR A 148 8.24 -6.77 20.77
N ILE A 149 7.71 -5.60 21.12
CA ILE A 149 7.85 -4.41 20.30
C ILE A 149 9.23 -3.81 20.52
#